data_AF-A0A3R9Z8T2-F1
#
_entry.id   AF-A0A3R9Z8T2-F1
#
_cell.length_a   1.000
_cell.length_b   1.000
_cell.length_c   1.000
_cell.angle_alpha   90.00
_cell.angle_beta   90.00
_cell.angle_gamma   90.00
#
_symmetry.space_group_name_H-M   'P 1'
#
loop_
_entity.id
_entity.type
_entity.pdbx_description
1 polymer ?
#
loop_
_entity_poly.entity_id
_entity_poly.type
_entity_poly.pdbx_seq_one_letter_code
_entity_poly.pdbx_strand_id
1 'polypeptide(L)'
;MLLTSLVACSAVPAVSAEVCPVRAGQPLRFVDVFDGKPEEMATLVPDETGKSSGHWSLGYIYEAGRTVTVRCKYADGQTSDVALPAKTARCDYKINANKTLALNCN
;
A
#
# COMPACT_ATOMS: atom_id res chain seq x y z
N MET A 1 2.87 -9.01 51.46
CA MET A 1 1.90 -8.86 50.36
C MET A 1 2.62 -8.16 49.21
N LEU A 2 3.00 -8.88 48.15
CA LEU A 2 3.54 -8.28 46.92
C LEU A 2 2.41 -8.30 45.88
N LEU A 3 1.94 -7.11 45.48
CA LEU A 3 0.98 -6.96 44.39
C LEU A 3 1.73 -7.08 43.05
N THR A 4 1.45 -8.15 42.30
CA THR A 4 1.85 -8.30 40.89
C THR A 4 0.85 -7.55 40.01
N SER A 5 1.26 -6.39 39.50
CA SER A 5 0.47 -5.62 38.52
C SER A 5 0.60 -6.27 37.13
N LEU A 6 -0.51 -6.82 36.62
CA LEU A 6 -0.62 -7.23 35.21
C LEU A 6 -0.78 -5.98 34.34
N VAL A 7 0.25 -5.67 33.55
CA VAL A 7 0.14 -4.68 32.45
C VAL A 7 -0.56 -5.38 31.29
N ALA A 8 -1.84 -5.07 31.08
CA ALA A 8 -2.58 -5.47 29.90
C ALA A 8 -2.05 -4.66 28.70
N CYS A 9 -1.33 -5.32 27.81
CA CYS A 9 -0.87 -4.74 26.55
C CYS A 9 -2.05 -4.72 25.57
N SER A 10 -2.77 -3.61 25.51
CA SER A 10 -3.84 -3.41 24.51
C SER A 10 -3.20 -3.34 23.12
N ALA A 11 -3.27 -4.43 22.35
CA ALA A 11 -2.89 -4.42 20.95
C ALA A 11 -3.88 -3.54 20.17
N VAL A 12 -3.43 -2.34 19.77
CA VAL A 12 -4.20 -1.48 18.86
C VAL A 12 -4.21 -2.16 17.49
N PRO A 13 -5.37 -2.45 16.88
CA PRO A 13 -5.41 -3.02 15.54
C PRO A 13 -4.77 -2.02 14.59
N ALA A 14 -3.76 -2.48 13.83
CA ALA A 14 -3.16 -1.70 12.76
C ALA A 14 -4.26 -1.38 11.73
N VAL A 15 -4.72 -0.13 11.72
CA VAL A 15 -5.64 0.35 10.69
C VAL A 15 -4.84 0.33 9.39
N SER A 16 -5.21 -0.56 8.47
CA SER A 16 -4.64 -0.54 7.12
C SER A 16 -4.99 0.82 6.52
N ALA A 17 -3.99 1.68 6.38
CA ALA A 17 -4.18 3.00 5.83
C ALA A 17 -4.42 2.83 4.32
N GLU A 18 -5.55 3.34 3.84
CA GLU A 18 -5.83 3.39 2.41
C GLU A 18 -4.78 4.32 1.76
N VAL A 19 -3.89 3.73 0.96
CA VAL A 19 -2.68 4.41 0.46
C VAL A 19 -3.03 5.50 -0.54
N CYS A 20 -3.97 5.21 -1.44
CA CYS A 20 -4.38 6.15 -2.46
C CYS A 20 -5.53 7.03 -1.96
N PRO A 21 -5.44 8.36 -2.04
CA PRO A 21 -6.52 9.26 -1.64
C PRO A 21 -7.84 8.93 -2.34
N VAL A 22 -8.93 8.87 -1.57
CA VAL A 22 -10.28 8.72 -2.14
C VAL A 22 -10.68 10.02 -2.85
N ARG A 23 -11.18 9.91 -4.09
CA ARG A 23 -11.63 11.06 -4.89
C ARG A 23 -13.08 10.86 -5.34
N ALA A 24 -13.94 11.82 -5.01
CA ALA A 24 -15.36 11.77 -5.37
C ALA A 24 -15.55 11.72 -6.90
N GLY A 25 -16.28 10.72 -7.38
CA GLY A 25 -16.55 10.54 -8.82
C GLY A 25 -15.35 10.11 -9.67
N GLN A 26 -14.15 10.04 -9.11
CA GLN A 26 -12.91 9.68 -9.81
C GLN A 26 -12.28 8.45 -9.16
N PRO A 27 -12.80 7.24 -9.44
CA PRO A 27 -12.29 6.02 -8.83
C PRO A 27 -10.85 5.75 -9.26
N LEU A 28 -10.09 5.12 -8.35
CA LEU A 28 -8.77 4.60 -8.64
C LEU A 28 -8.87 3.48 -9.68
N ARG A 29 -8.00 3.52 -10.70
CA ARG A 29 -7.98 2.56 -11.81
C ARG A 29 -6.73 1.70 -11.81
N PHE A 30 -5.58 2.31 -11.58
CA PHE A 30 -4.29 1.65 -11.61
C PHE A 30 -3.38 2.19 -10.53
N VAL A 31 -2.40 1.38 -10.15
CA VAL A 31 -1.27 1.81 -9.33
C VAL A 31 0.02 1.37 -10.00
N ASP A 32 1.03 2.22 -9.98
CA ASP A 32 2.42 1.80 -10.15
C ASP A 32 3.06 1.81 -8.76
N VAL A 33 3.80 0.76 -8.43
CA VAL A 33 4.59 0.68 -7.19
C VAL A 33 6.05 0.84 -7.57
N PHE A 34 6.75 1.78 -6.96
CA PHE A 34 8.15 2.08 -7.25
C PHE A 34 9.05 1.70 -6.08
N ASP A 35 10.21 1.16 -6.41
CA ASP A 35 11.34 1.04 -5.51
C ASP A 35 12.17 2.33 -5.59
N GLY A 36 11.92 3.25 -4.66
CA GLY A 36 12.46 4.61 -4.68
C GLY A 36 11.46 5.64 -5.18
N LYS A 37 11.97 6.68 -5.85
CA LYS A 37 11.14 7.77 -6.38
C LYS A 37 10.63 7.46 -7.78
N PRO A 38 9.44 7.93 -8.20
CA PRO A 38 8.92 7.68 -9.54
C PRO A 38 9.83 8.19 -10.67
N GLU A 39 10.64 9.24 -10.45
CA GLU A 39 11.58 9.78 -11.44
C GLU A 39 12.74 8.82 -11.76
N GLU A 40 12.99 7.85 -10.87
CA GLU A 40 14.01 6.80 -11.04
C GLU A 40 13.47 5.62 -11.89
N MET A 41 12.17 5.63 -12.20
CA MET A 41 11.48 4.69 -13.11
C MET A 41 11.64 3.20 -12.76
N ALA A 42 11.88 2.89 -11.48
CA ALA A 42 12.01 1.52 -10.98
C ALA A 42 10.66 0.92 -10.57
N THR A 43 9.77 0.70 -11.54
CA THR A 43 8.45 0.10 -11.27
C THR A 43 8.55 -1.38 -10.94
N LEU A 44 7.89 -1.80 -9.88
CA LEU A 44 7.77 -3.18 -9.43
C LEU A 44 6.55 -3.86 -10.06
N VAL A 45 6.75 -5.09 -10.52
CA VAL A 45 5.67 -5.99 -10.93
C VAL A 45 5.14 -6.72 -9.67
N PRO A 46 3.83 -6.98 -9.55
CA PRO A 46 3.32 -7.80 -8.45
C PRO A 46 3.95 -9.20 -8.47
N ASP A 47 4.34 -9.71 -7.31
CA ASP A 47 4.86 -11.07 -7.17
C ASP A 47 3.80 -12.12 -7.53
N GLU A 48 2.54 -11.84 -7.18
CA GLU A 48 1.39 -12.62 -7.62
C GLU A 48 0.40 -11.72 -8.36
N THR A 49 -0.03 -12.18 -9.54
CA THR A 49 -1.01 -11.48 -10.38
C THR A 49 -2.14 -12.44 -10.74
N GLY A 50 -3.33 -12.17 -10.20
CA GLY A 50 -4.60 -12.74 -10.64
C GLY A 50 -5.41 -11.76 -11.48
N LYS A 51 -6.57 -12.22 -12.00
CA LYS A 51 -7.45 -11.40 -12.87
C LYS A 51 -7.93 -10.11 -12.20
N SER A 52 -8.15 -10.13 -10.89
CA SER A 52 -8.73 -9.02 -10.14
C SER A 52 -8.11 -8.83 -8.76
N SER A 53 -6.97 -9.47 -8.49
CA SER A 53 -6.23 -9.32 -7.23
C SER A 53 -4.79 -9.76 -7.43
N GLY A 54 -3.92 -9.30 -6.55
CA GLY A 54 -2.50 -9.64 -6.55
C GLY A 54 -1.78 -8.88 -5.45
N HIS A 55 -0.47 -9.05 -5.36
CA HIS A 55 0.29 -8.42 -4.29
C HIS A 55 1.76 -8.18 -4.63
N TRP A 56 2.36 -7.24 -3.89
CA TRP A 56 3.80 -7.01 -3.81
C TRP A 56 4.29 -7.31 -2.40
N SER A 57 5.41 -8.00 -2.31
CA SER A 57 6.23 -8.17 -1.13
C SER A 57 7.28 -7.06 -1.15
N LEU A 58 7.30 -6.19 -0.14
CA LEU A 58 8.08 -4.96 -0.13
C LEU A 58 9.16 -4.93 0.96
N GLY A 59 9.15 -5.89 1.89
CA GLY A 59 10.08 -5.95 3.03
C GLY A 59 11.56 -5.79 2.63
N TYR A 60 11.97 -6.46 1.55
CA TYR A 60 13.37 -6.45 1.06
C TYR A 60 13.85 -5.05 0.65
N ILE A 61 12.94 -4.16 0.22
CA ILE A 61 13.27 -2.79 -0.18
C ILE A 61 13.70 -1.99 1.06
N TYR A 62 12.94 -2.13 2.14
CA TYR A 62 13.21 -1.45 3.40
C TYR A 62 14.41 -2.03 4.15
N GLU A 63 14.67 -3.34 4.02
CA GLU A 63 15.90 -3.97 4.54
C GLU A 63 17.15 -3.43 3.84
N ALA A 64 17.05 -3.14 2.54
CA ALA A 64 18.10 -2.46 1.78
C ALA A 64 18.20 -0.94 2.06
N GLY A 65 17.43 -0.40 3.02
CA GLY A 65 17.46 1.02 3.39
C GLY A 65 16.78 1.95 2.38
N ARG A 66 15.95 1.41 1.47
CA ARG A 66 15.23 2.16 0.44
C ARG A 66 13.77 2.37 0.84
N THR A 67 13.05 3.14 0.04
CA THR A 67 11.65 3.53 0.29
C THR A 67 10.76 3.10 -0.87
N VAL A 68 9.46 2.94 -0.63
CA VAL A 68 8.48 2.64 -1.68
C VAL A 68 7.59 3.85 -1.92
N THR A 69 7.34 4.15 -3.19
CA THR A 69 6.36 5.15 -3.62
C THR A 69 5.25 4.49 -4.43
N VAL A 70 4.00 4.87 -4.20
CA VAL A 70 2.85 4.42 -5.00
C VAL A 70 2.32 5.58 -5.82
N ARG A 71 2.25 5.42 -7.15
CA ARG A 71 1.53 6.34 -8.03
C ARG A 71 0.12 5.86 -8.26
N CYS A 72 -0.84 6.58 -7.70
CA CYS A 72 -2.27 6.33 -7.85
C CYS A 72 -2.75 6.97 -9.15
N LYS A 73 -3.38 6.21 -10.05
CA LYS A 73 -3.91 6.69 -11.34
C LYS A 73 -5.42 6.59 -11.36
N TYR A 74 -6.10 7.71 -11.57
CA TYR A 74 -7.55 7.83 -11.46
C TYR A 74 -8.27 7.84 -12.81
N ALA A 75 -9.59 7.71 -12.77
CA ALA A 75 -10.45 7.65 -13.96
C ALA A 75 -10.39 8.91 -14.85
N ASP A 76 -10.09 10.08 -14.29
CA ASP A 76 -9.89 11.34 -15.02
C ASP A 76 -8.47 11.49 -15.59
N GLY A 77 -7.62 10.47 -15.44
CA GLY A 77 -6.22 10.50 -15.88
C GLY A 77 -5.28 11.27 -14.96
N GLN A 78 -5.76 11.89 -13.88
CA GLN A 78 -4.88 12.51 -12.89
C GLN A 78 -4.14 11.44 -12.08
N THR A 79 -2.97 11.81 -11.58
CA THR A 79 -2.15 10.95 -10.73
C THR A 79 -1.75 11.62 -9.43
N SER A 80 -1.56 10.84 -8.37
CA SER A 80 -0.96 11.29 -7.12
C SER A 80 0.10 10.31 -6.67
N ASP A 81 1.26 10.81 -6.28
CA ASP A 81 2.35 9.99 -5.76
C ASP A 81 2.34 10.02 -4.24
N VAL A 82 2.37 8.84 -3.62
CA VAL A 82 2.30 8.64 -2.19
C VAL A 82 3.51 7.82 -1.76
N ALA A 83 4.46 8.45 -1.07
CA ALA A 83 5.51 7.72 -0.38
C ALA A 83 4.88 6.95 0.78
N LEU A 84 5.13 5.64 0.89
CA LEU A 84 4.60 4.84 1.99
C LEU A 84 5.26 5.30 3.31
N PRO A 85 4.48 5.80 4.29
CA PRO A 85 5.04 6.46 5.47
C PRO A 85 5.60 5.47 6.49
N ALA A 86 5.16 4.21 6.45
CA ALA A 86 5.64 3.13 7.30
C ALA A 86 6.30 2.04 6.45
N LYS A 87 7.22 1.29 7.09
CA LYS A 87 7.79 0.08 6.48
C LYS A 87 6.70 -0.98 6.37
N THR A 88 6.12 -1.06 5.19
CA THR A 88 5.07 -2.00 4.83
C THR A 88 5.71 -3.28 4.29
N ALA A 89 5.41 -4.45 4.87
CA ALA A 89 5.95 -5.70 4.36
C ALA A 89 5.28 -6.11 3.04
N ARG A 90 4.00 -5.75 2.86
CA ARG A 90 3.19 -6.19 1.72
C ARG A 90 2.12 -5.17 1.33
N CYS A 91 1.87 -5.06 0.02
CA CYS A 91 0.68 -4.39 -0.49
C CYS A 91 -0.16 -5.36 -1.34
N ASP A 92 -1.45 -5.43 -1.05
CA ASP A 92 -2.43 -6.23 -1.77
C ASP A 92 -3.38 -5.32 -2.55
N TYR A 93 -3.57 -5.61 -3.83
CA TYR A 93 -4.61 -4.95 -4.63
C TYR A 93 -5.80 -5.87 -4.87
N LYS A 94 -6.99 -5.27 -4.94
CA LYS A 94 -8.22 -5.90 -5.42
C LYS A 94 -8.95 -4.97 -6.37
N ILE A 95 -9.49 -5.53 -7.44
CA ILE A 95 -10.29 -4.83 -8.45
C ILE A 95 -11.71 -5.37 -8.36
N ASN A 96 -12.68 -4.48 -8.12
CA ASN A 96 -14.08 -4.88 -8.06
C ASN A 96 -14.73 -4.94 -9.46
N ALA A 97 -16.01 -5.34 -9.52
CA ALA A 97 -16.76 -5.46 -10.78
C ALA A 97 -16.85 -4.14 -11.58
N ASN A 98 -16.78 -2.98 -10.90
CA ASN A 98 -16.81 -1.65 -11.52
C ASN A 98 -15.41 -1.17 -11.97
N LYS A 99 -14.43 -2.08 -11.95
CA LYS A 99 -13.01 -1.80 -12.24
C LYS A 99 -12.40 -0.73 -11.33
N THR A 100 -12.92 -0.60 -10.11
CA THR A 100 -12.30 0.23 -9.08
C THR A 100 -11.25 -0.62 -8.36
N LEU A 101 -10.04 -0.10 -8.30
CA LEU A 101 -8.93 -0.71 -7.57
C LEU A 101 -8.93 -0.21 -6.13
N ALA A 102 -8.72 -1.11 -5.18
CA ALA A 102 -8.37 -0.81 -3.80
C ALA A 102 -6.98 -1.36 -3.52
N LEU A 103 -6.11 -0.56 -2.88
CA LEU A 103 -4.76 -0.94 -2.48
C LEU A 103 -4.65 -0.85 -0.97
N ASN A 104 -4.35 -1.99 -0.33
CA ASN A 104 -4.13 -2.08 1.11
C ASN A 104 -2.70 -2.50 1.36
N CYS A 105 -2.04 -1.82 2.29
CA CYS A 105 -0.64 -2.04 2.62
C CYS A 105 -0.52 -2.31 4.13
N ASN A 106 0.19 -3.38 4.51
CA ASN A 106 0.41 -3.81 5.90
C ASN A 106 1.85 -4.26 6.19
#